data_AF-A0A2E1TE31-F1
#
_entry.id   AF-A0A2E1TE31-F1
#
_cell.length_a   1.000
_cell.length_b   1.000
_cell.length_c   1.000
_cell.angle_alpha   90.00
_cell.angle_beta   90.00
_cell.angle_gamma   90.00
#
_symmetry.space_group_name_H-M   'P 1'
#
loop_
_entity.id
_entity.type
_entity.pdbx_description
1 polymer ?
#
loop_
_entity_poly.entity_id
_entity_poly.type
_entity_poly.pdbx_seq_one_letter_code
_entity_poly.pdbx_strand_id
1 'polypeptide(L)'
;MKKLLLINTMKKALFFISILISFNCYSQGNIGCWAGFTYTQNGSTTIFTDNSFVAPANSWANDYSLSWFWDFGDGNTSNLQNPTHNYSNGTYIPCLTLIMFDSTVMSTCTSSTCDTIISGNTTSLIDYMQNNINKKIIYTVDIFGRETKKSNQLLFYIYSDGTVEKKIIIE
;
A
#
# COMPACT_ATOMS: atom_id res chain seq x y z
N MET A 1 18.08 -3.64 -23.89
CA MET A 1 17.71 -4.55 -22.78
C MET A 1 18.25 -4.19 -21.39
N LYS A 2 19.02 -3.12 -21.18
CA LYS A 2 19.57 -2.77 -19.85
C LYS A 2 18.71 -1.84 -18.96
N LYS A 3 17.59 -1.29 -19.46
CA LYS A 3 16.78 -0.30 -18.72
C LYS A 3 15.70 -0.92 -17.82
N LEU A 4 15.33 -2.19 -18.04
CA LEU A 4 14.29 -2.89 -17.26
C LEU A 4 14.83 -3.52 -15.96
N LEU A 5 16.14 -3.75 -15.85
CA LEU A 5 16.76 -4.31 -14.64
C LEU A 5 16.95 -3.27 -13.51
N LEU A 6 17.04 -1.97 -13.84
CA LEU A 6 17.24 -0.90 -12.85
C LEU A 6 15.97 -0.54 -12.07
N ILE A 7 14.78 -0.72 -12.65
CA ILE A 7 13.51 -0.34 -12.02
C ILE A 7 13.12 -1.33 -10.90
N ASN A 8 13.38 -2.62 -11.10
CA ASN A 8 13.12 -3.65 -10.07
C ASN A 8 14.11 -3.61 -8.91
N THR A 9 15.34 -3.14 -9.13
CA THR A 9 16.33 -2.94 -8.06
C THR A 9 16.03 -1.69 -7.24
N MET A 10 15.51 -0.60 -7.85
CA MET A 10 15.12 0.62 -7.15
C MET A 10 13.86 0.46 -6.27
N LYS A 11 12.87 -0.34 -6.68
CA LYS A 11 11.69 -0.65 -5.84
C LYS A 11 12.05 -1.52 -4.62
N LYS A 12 12.96 -2.48 -4.80
CA LYS A 12 13.51 -3.26 -3.66
C LYS A 12 14.37 -2.38 -2.75
N ALA A 13 15.19 -1.48 -3.30
CA ALA A 13 16.01 -0.57 -2.51
C ALA A 13 15.19 0.43 -1.68
N LEU A 14 14.10 0.99 -2.22
CA LEU A 14 13.20 1.85 -1.44
C LEU A 14 12.46 1.11 -0.32
N PHE A 15 12.13 -0.18 -0.52
CA PHE A 15 11.48 -1.01 0.51
C PHE A 15 12.45 -1.39 1.66
N PHE A 16 13.75 -1.44 1.39
CA PHE A 16 14.77 -1.65 2.43
C PHE A 16 15.16 -0.37 3.19
N ILE A 17 14.98 0.81 2.60
CA ILE A 17 15.30 2.09 3.27
C ILE A 17 14.20 2.50 4.25
N SER A 18 12.94 2.12 4.04
CA SER A 18 11.87 2.31 5.03
C SER A 18 11.95 1.34 6.23
N ILE A 19 12.68 0.22 6.10
CA ILE A 19 12.85 -0.77 7.17
C ILE A 19 13.95 -0.39 8.16
N LEU A 20 14.81 0.59 7.84
CA LEU A 20 15.91 1.00 8.74
C LEU A 20 15.57 2.21 9.63
N ILE A 21 14.42 2.86 9.47
CA ILE A 21 14.01 4.01 10.32
C ILE A 21 13.05 3.59 11.45
N SER A 22 12.61 2.32 11.51
CA SER A 22 11.81 1.82 12.65
C SER A 22 12.61 1.06 13.71
N PHE A 23 13.93 0.90 13.57
CA PHE A 23 14.79 0.25 14.58
C PHE A 23 15.30 1.19 15.69
N ASN A 24 14.50 2.18 16.11
CA ASN A 24 14.81 2.99 17.29
C ASN A 24 13.56 3.33 18.12
N CYS A 25 12.79 2.32 18.48
CA CYS A 25 12.03 2.36 19.72
C CYS A 25 12.36 1.14 20.58
N TYR A 26 13.66 0.92 20.83
CA TYR A 26 14.07 0.10 21.97
C TYR A 26 14.21 1.03 23.19
N SER A 27 13.07 1.46 23.72
CA SER A 27 13.05 1.93 25.11
C SER A 27 13.02 0.69 25.99
N GLN A 28 13.87 0.68 27.00
CA GLN A 28 14.18 -0.50 27.81
C GLN A 28 12.91 -1.11 28.43
N GLY A 29 12.69 -2.42 28.22
CA GLY A 29 11.76 -3.22 29.03
C GLY A 29 10.26 -3.03 28.79
N ASN A 30 9.83 -2.28 27.77
CA ASN A 30 8.42 -2.04 27.53
C ASN A 30 7.83 -3.02 26.51
N ILE A 31 6.82 -3.76 26.95
CA ILE A 31 5.95 -4.61 26.14
C ILE A 31 5.44 -3.83 24.94
N GLY A 32 5.62 -4.38 23.74
CA GLY A 32 5.28 -3.74 22.49
C GLY A 32 4.49 -4.66 21.58
N CYS A 33 3.56 -4.11 20.83
CA CYS A 33 2.81 -4.81 19.81
C CYS A 33 2.68 -3.90 18.59
N TRP A 34 2.85 -4.48 17.42
CA TRP A 34 2.77 -3.81 16.14
C TRP A 34 1.88 -4.64 15.23
N ALA A 35 0.70 -4.10 14.92
CA ALA A 35 -0.19 -4.69 13.95
C ALA A 35 0.46 -4.61 12.56
N GLY A 36 0.43 -5.72 11.85
CA GLY A 36 0.95 -5.83 10.50
C GLY A 36 0.14 -6.86 9.75
N PHE A 37 -0.14 -6.62 8.47
CA PHE A 37 -0.74 -7.63 7.62
C PHE A 37 -0.28 -7.51 6.18
N THR A 38 -0.48 -8.61 5.46
CA THR A 38 -0.39 -8.67 4.00
C THR A 38 -1.70 -9.25 3.45
N TYR A 39 -1.94 -9.12 2.15
CA TYR A 39 -3.13 -9.69 1.53
C TYR A 39 -2.86 -10.16 0.11
N THR A 40 -3.69 -11.10 -0.35
CA THR A 40 -3.73 -11.56 -1.74
C THR A 40 -5.16 -11.49 -2.26
N GLN A 41 -5.33 -11.08 -3.51
CA GLN A 41 -6.65 -10.97 -4.14
C GLN A 41 -6.81 -12.03 -5.24
N ASN A 42 -7.98 -12.67 -5.25
CA ASN A 42 -8.43 -13.55 -6.32
C ASN A 42 -9.83 -13.09 -6.77
N GLY A 43 -9.87 -12.21 -7.78
CA GLY A 43 -11.09 -11.51 -8.16
C GLY A 43 -11.59 -10.61 -7.03
N SER A 44 -12.85 -10.76 -6.63
CA SER A 44 -13.47 -10.04 -5.51
C SER A 44 -13.05 -10.55 -4.13
N THR A 45 -12.43 -11.73 -4.05
CA THR A 45 -12.04 -12.35 -2.78
C THR A 45 -10.64 -11.88 -2.37
N THR A 46 -10.53 -11.33 -1.16
CA THR A 46 -9.27 -10.95 -0.54
C THR A 46 -8.99 -11.88 0.63
N ILE A 47 -7.79 -12.45 0.67
CA ILE A 47 -7.30 -13.30 1.75
C ILE A 47 -6.25 -12.50 2.53
N PHE A 48 -6.50 -12.27 3.81
CA PHE A 48 -5.60 -11.54 4.70
C PHE A 48 -4.69 -12.49 5.47
N THR A 49 -3.43 -12.09 5.60
CA THR A 49 -2.41 -12.81 6.38
C THR A 49 -1.88 -11.87 7.45
N ASP A 50 -1.97 -12.29 8.70
CA ASP A 50 -1.38 -11.60 9.84
C ASP A 50 0.15 -11.63 9.76
N ASN A 51 0.76 -10.46 9.90
CA ASN A 51 2.20 -10.23 9.96
C ASN A 51 2.55 -9.39 11.20
N SER A 52 1.69 -9.41 12.22
CA SER A 52 1.88 -8.67 13.45
C SER A 52 3.10 -9.13 14.22
N PHE A 53 3.73 -8.20 14.93
CA PHE A 53 4.90 -8.45 15.75
C PHE A 53 4.65 -8.03 17.20
N VAL A 54 5.07 -8.86 18.15
CA VAL A 54 4.98 -8.58 19.59
C VAL A 54 6.35 -8.73 20.24
N ALA A 55 6.64 -7.86 21.21
CA ALA A 55 7.87 -7.83 21.96
C ALA A 55 7.61 -7.88 23.47
N PRO A 56 8.42 -8.65 24.24
CA PRO A 56 9.56 -9.44 23.76
C PRO A 56 9.13 -10.72 23.01
N ALA A 57 9.76 -10.99 21.85
CA ALA A 57 9.43 -12.12 20.98
C ALA A 57 9.79 -13.51 21.58
N ASN A 58 10.32 -13.53 22.80
CA ASN A 58 10.88 -14.72 23.45
C ASN A 58 10.45 -14.89 24.92
N SER A 59 9.36 -14.27 25.40
CA SER A 59 8.85 -14.68 26.71
C SER A 59 8.39 -16.13 26.61
N TRP A 60 9.11 -17.04 27.27
CA TRP A 60 8.81 -18.47 27.44
C TRP A 60 7.49 -18.76 28.14
N ALA A 61 6.52 -17.86 28.07
CA ALA A 61 5.40 -17.84 28.96
C ALA A 61 4.11 -17.64 28.16
N ASN A 62 3.15 -18.50 28.48
CA ASN A 62 1.78 -18.53 28.02
C ASN A 62 0.97 -17.36 28.61
N ASP A 63 1.65 -16.25 28.89
CA ASP A 63 1.20 -15.19 29.78
C ASP A 63 0.65 -14.00 29.02
N TYR A 64 0.78 -14.00 27.69
CA TYR A 64 0.10 -13.05 26.82
C TYR A 64 -0.98 -13.71 25.96
N SER A 65 -2.10 -13.01 25.79
CA SER A 65 -3.17 -13.37 24.87
C SER A 65 -3.26 -12.36 23.73
N LEU A 66 -3.48 -12.85 22.50
CA LEU A 66 -3.66 -12.03 21.31
C LEU A 66 -5.11 -12.07 20.85
N SER A 67 -5.57 -10.95 20.30
CA SER A 67 -6.87 -10.83 19.65
C SER A 67 -6.74 -9.93 18.43
N TRP A 68 -7.44 -10.30 17.37
CA TRP A 68 -7.49 -9.56 16.11
C TRP A 68 -8.89 -9.00 15.94
N PHE A 69 -8.97 -7.78 15.46
CA PHE A 69 -10.21 -7.16 15.03
C PHE A 69 -9.97 -6.51 13.67
N TRP A 70 -10.71 -6.98 12.68
CA TRP A 70 -10.71 -6.46 11.33
C TRP A 70 -11.95 -5.62 11.11
N ASP A 71 -11.74 -4.40 10.64
CA ASP A 71 -12.77 -3.61 9.95
C ASP A 71 -12.39 -3.60 8.48
N PHE A 72 -13.26 -4.13 7.61
CA PHE A 72 -12.96 -4.22 6.18
C PHE A 72 -13.19 -2.88 5.44
N GLY A 73 -13.75 -1.87 6.11
CA GLY A 73 -14.03 -0.57 5.51
C GLY A 73 -15.25 -0.56 4.57
N ASP A 74 -15.99 -1.68 4.50
CA ASP A 74 -17.26 -1.83 3.77
C ASP A 74 -18.47 -2.02 4.71
N GLY A 75 -18.24 -1.88 6.03
CA GLY A 75 -19.22 -2.12 7.09
C GLY A 75 -19.20 -3.54 7.67
N ASN A 76 -18.44 -4.48 7.08
CA ASN A 76 -18.24 -5.81 7.64
C ASN A 76 -16.99 -5.88 8.51
N THR A 77 -16.97 -6.83 9.46
CA THR A 77 -15.88 -7.02 10.42
C THR A 77 -15.53 -8.49 10.62
N SER A 78 -14.38 -8.78 11.23
CA SER A 78 -13.98 -10.14 11.62
C SER A 78 -13.04 -10.17 12.83
N ASN A 79 -13.09 -11.24 13.61
CA ASN A 79 -12.17 -11.49 14.73
C ASN A 79 -11.17 -12.63 14.45
N LEU A 80 -11.14 -13.15 13.22
CA LEU A 80 -10.19 -14.19 12.83
C LEU A 80 -8.80 -13.57 12.65
N GLN A 81 -7.76 -14.34 12.97
CA GLN A 81 -6.37 -13.91 12.71
C GLN A 81 -6.11 -13.71 11.21
N ASN A 82 -6.53 -14.67 10.38
CA ASN A 82 -6.35 -14.66 8.92
C ASN A 82 -7.72 -14.78 8.22
N PRO A 83 -8.53 -13.70 8.15
CA PRO A 83 -9.83 -13.76 7.52
C PRO A 83 -9.73 -13.79 5.99
N THR A 84 -10.77 -14.32 5.37
CA THR A 84 -11.07 -14.13 3.95
C THR A 84 -12.32 -13.26 3.85
N HIS A 85 -12.29 -12.25 2.99
CA HIS A 85 -13.42 -11.33 2.78
C HIS A 85 -13.69 -11.08 1.30
N ASN A 86 -14.96 -10.92 0.95
CA ASN A 86 -15.39 -10.65 -0.42
C ASN A 86 -15.82 -9.19 -0.55
N TYR A 87 -15.11 -8.44 -1.39
CA TYR A 87 -15.44 -7.04 -1.64
C TYR A 87 -16.25 -6.88 -2.93
N SER A 88 -17.21 -5.98 -2.91
CA SER A 88 -17.84 -5.48 -4.16
C SER A 88 -16.84 -4.65 -4.97
N ASN A 89 -17.24 -4.21 -6.17
CA ASN A 89 -16.39 -3.32 -6.95
C ASN A 89 -16.27 -1.96 -6.24
N GLY A 90 -15.05 -1.51 -5.96
CA GLY A 90 -14.79 -0.27 -5.26
C GLY A 90 -13.40 -0.21 -4.63
N THR A 91 -13.14 0.89 -3.94
CA THR A 91 -11.93 1.09 -3.13
C THR A 91 -12.32 1.03 -1.66
N TYR A 92 -11.58 0.25 -0.89
CA TYR A 92 -11.80 0.00 0.54
C TYR A 92 -10.50 0.19 1.31
N ILE A 93 -10.60 0.47 2.61
CA ILE A 93 -9.45 0.64 3.50
C ILE A 93 -9.65 -0.29 4.70
N PRO A 94 -9.33 -1.60 4.56
CA PRO A 94 -9.31 -2.49 5.69
C PRO A 94 -8.29 -2.08 6.74
N CYS A 95 -8.68 -2.22 8.00
CA CYS A 95 -7.85 -1.98 9.17
C CYS A 95 -7.81 -3.23 10.04
N LEU A 96 -6.60 -3.66 10.41
CA LEU A 96 -6.36 -4.65 11.46
C LEU A 96 -6.03 -3.93 12.76
N THR A 97 -6.77 -4.24 13.81
CA THR A 97 -6.43 -3.89 15.19
C THR A 97 -5.98 -5.15 15.92
N LEU A 98 -4.74 -5.16 16.37
CA LEU A 98 -4.17 -6.19 17.22
C LEU A 98 -4.26 -5.73 18.67
N ILE A 99 -4.81 -6.58 19.52
CA ILE A 99 -4.84 -6.38 20.96
C ILE A 99 -4.02 -7.51 21.59
N MET A 100 -3.02 -7.12 22.37
CA MET A 100 -2.25 -8.01 23.21
C MET A 100 -2.52 -7.67 24.67
N PHE A 101 -2.72 -8.68 25.50
CA PHE A 101 -2.80 -8.53 26.94
C PHE A 101 -1.72 -9.39 27.59
N ASP A 102 -0.86 -8.78 28.40
CA ASP A 102 0.16 -9.44 29.20
C ASP A 102 -0.34 -9.56 30.65
N SER A 103 -0.56 -10.80 31.09
CA SER A 103 -1.05 -11.10 32.42
C SER A 103 0.00 -10.95 33.53
N THR A 104 1.29 -10.96 33.21
CA THR A 104 2.37 -10.85 34.21
C THR A 104 2.46 -9.45 34.77
N VAL A 105 2.31 -8.44 33.92
CA VAL A 105 2.35 -7.03 34.28
C VAL A 105 0.98 -6.37 34.27
N MET A 106 -0.07 -7.14 33.96
CA MET A 106 -1.45 -6.65 33.82
C MET A 106 -1.54 -5.45 32.86
N SER A 107 -0.94 -5.58 31.68
CA SER A 107 -0.85 -4.51 30.70
C SER A 107 -1.44 -4.90 29.36
N THR A 108 -2.08 -3.95 28.68
CA THR A 108 -2.59 -4.12 27.33
C THR A 108 -1.76 -3.30 26.35
N CYS A 109 -1.40 -3.91 25.23
CA CYS A 109 -0.94 -3.20 24.05
C CYS A 109 -2.01 -3.28 22.96
N THR A 110 -2.27 -2.16 22.29
CA THR A 110 -3.18 -2.11 21.15
C THR A 110 -2.48 -1.40 20.01
N SER A 111 -2.49 -2.02 18.84
CA SER A 111 -1.89 -1.49 17.63
C SER A 111 -2.87 -1.64 16.48
N SER A 112 -2.91 -0.66 15.58
CA SER A 112 -3.80 -0.67 14.42
C SER A 112 -3.03 -0.28 13.17
N THR A 113 -3.32 -0.95 12.07
CA THR A 113 -2.74 -0.68 10.76
C THR A 113 -3.80 -0.83 9.69
N CYS A 114 -3.73 -0.01 8.64
CA CYS A 114 -4.68 -0.04 7.54
C CYS A 114 -3.94 0.00 6.21
N ASP A 115 -4.51 -0.60 5.18
CA ASP A 115 -3.99 -0.50 3.82
C ASP A 115 -5.15 -0.34 2.82
N THR A 116 -4.87 0.20 1.64
CA THR A 116 -5.88 0.40 0.59
C THR A 116 -6.01 -0.84 -0.27
N ILE A 117 -7.25 -1.28 -0.49
CA ILE A 117 -7.60 -2.37 -1.38
C ILE A 117 -8.53 -1.86 -2.47
N ILE A 118 -8.25 -2.22 -3.70
CA ILE A 118 -9.15 -1.96 -4.84
C ILE A 118 -9.71 -3.30 -5.25
N SER A 119 -11.03 -3.46 -5.15
CA SER A 119 -11.77 -4.65 -5.56
C SER A 119 -12.63 -4.33 -6.78
N GLY A 120 -12.87 -5.33 -7.61
CA GLY A 120 -13.62 -5.16 -8.85
C GLY A 120 -12.73 -4.97 -10.06
N ASN A 121 -13.39 -5.11 -11.22
CA ASN A 121 -12.80 -5.34 -12.54
C ASN A 121 -11.38 -4.84 -12.60
N THR A 122 -10.44 -5.78 -12.65
CA THR A 122 -9.16 -5.50 -13.24
C THR A 122 -9.51 -4.94 -14.60
N THR A 123 -9.35 -3.62 -14.78
CA THR A 123 -8.64 -3.21 -15.99
C THR A 123 -7.38 -4.03 -15.91
N SER A 124 -7.41 -5.18 -16.60
CA SER A 124 -6.35 -6.15 -16.65
C SER A 124 -5.05 -5.38 -16.87
N LEU A 125 -3.90 -5.93 -16.52
CA LEU A 125 -2.66 -5.35 -17.05
C LEU A 125 -2.77 -5.13 -18.57
N ILE A 126 -3.63 -5.88 -19.27
CA ILE A 126 -4.07 -5.64 -20.64
C ILE A 126 -4.80 -4.30 -20.84
N ASP A 127 -5.76 -3.88 -20.01
CA ASP A 127 -6.44 -2.59 -20.15
C ASP A 127 -5.55 -1.41 -19.73
N TYR A 128 -4.74 -1.57 -18.67
CA TYR A 128 -3.74 -0.55 -18.31
C TYR A 128 -2.67 -0.41 -19.42
N MET A 129 -2.26 -1.53 -20.03
CA MET A 129 -1.35 -1.49 -21.18
C MET A 129 -2.04 -0.99 -22.46
N GLN A 130 -3.31 -1.33 -22.72
CA GLN A 130 -4.07 -0.86 -23.88
C GLN A 130 -4.39 0.63 -23.80
N ASN A 131 -4.74 1.16 -22.62
CA ASN A 131 -4.90 2.59 -22.40
C ASN A 131 -3.60 3.37 -22.69
N ASN A 132 -2.44 2.81 -22.34
CA ASN A 132 -1.16 3.42 -22.68
C ASN A 132 -0.79 3.29 -24.17
N ILE A 133 -1.28 2.28 -24.89
CA ILE A 133 -1.05 2.12 -26.35
C ILE A 133 -1.92 3.11 -27.16
N ASN A 134 -3.12 3.44 -26.67
CA ASN A 134 -4.05 4.36 -27.33
C ASN A 134 -3.88 5.84 -26.94
N LYS A 135 -2.93 6.13 -26.03
CA LYS A 135 -2.65 7.47 -25.53
C LYS A 135 -1.96 8.32 -26.60
N LYS A 136 -2.75 9.07 -27.37
CA LYS A 136 -2.26 10.00 -28.40
C LYS A 136 -2.19 11.42 -27.84
N ILE A 137 -1.09 12.12 -28.11
CA ILE A 137 -0.98 13.55 -27.81
C ILE A 137 -1.94 14.31 -28.72
N ILE A 138 -2.86 15.08 -28.14
CA ILE A 138 -3.76 15.97 -28.90
C ILE A 138 -3.16 17.38 -28.93
N TYR A 139 -2.73 17.89 -27.77
CA TYR A 139 -2.18 19.24 -27.67
C TYR A 139 -0.88 19.26 -26.90
N THR A 140 0.01 20.16 -27.33
CA THR A 140 1.19 20.57 -26.58
C THR A 140 1.06 22.04 -26.30
N VAL A 141 0.92 22.42 -25.03
CA VAL A 141 0.70 23.81 -24.63
C VAL A 141 1.79 24.31 -23.68
N ASP A 142 2.05 25.62 -23.72
CA ASP A 142 2.92 26.29 -22.76
C ASP A 142 2.22 26.52 -21.40
N ILE A 143 2.92 27.14 -20.46
CA ILE A 143 2.39 27.50 -19.14
C ILE A 143 1.20 28.47 -19.17
N PHE A 144 0.94 29.11 -20.31
CA PHE A 144 -0.19 30.01 -20.54
C PHE A 144 -1.33 29.32 -21.31
N GLY A 145 -1.23 28.02 -21.57
CA GLY A 145 -2.24 27.25 -22.29
C GLY A 145 -2.25 27.46 -23.80
N ARG A 146 -1.21 28.07 -24.38
CA ARG A 146 -1.11 28.29 -25.83
C ARG A 146 -0.41 27.13 -26.51
N GLU A 147 -0.93 26.69 -27.66
CA GLU A 147 -0.25 25.67 -28.47
C GLU A 147 1.15 26.11 -28.87
N THR A 148 2.14 25.24 -28.67
CA THR A 148 3.54 25.56 -28.95
C THR A 148 4.35 24.33 -29.33
N LYS A 149 5.41 24.57 -30.11
CA LYS A 149 6.42 23.57 -30.48
C LYS A 149 7.82 23.92 -29.97
N LYS A 150 7.96 24.98 -29.18
CA LYS A 150 9.28 25.42 -28.68
C LYS A 150 9.79 24.45 -27.61
N SER A 151 11.05 24.06 -27.75
CA SER A 151 11.87 23.34 -26.77
C SER A 151 12.44 24.30 -25.71
N ASN A 152 13.14 23.76 -24.72
CA ASN A 152 13.80 24.49 -23.61
C ASN A 152 12.85 25.27 -22.70
N GLN A 153 11.59 24.84 -22.59
CA GLN A 153 10.60 25.40 -21.68
C GLN A 153 9.68 24.31 -21.10
N LEU A 154 8.93 24.65 -20.06
CA LEU A 154 7.93 23.75 -19.48
C LEU A 154 6.73 23.63 -20.43
N LEU A 155 6.39 22.39 -20.76
CA LEU A 155 5.29 22.04 -21.65
C LEU A 155 4.30 21.12 -20.94
N PHE A 156 3.02 21.28 -21.27
CA PHE A 156 1.94 20.39 -20.89
C PHE A 156 1.46 19.61 -22.11
N TYR A 157 1.49 18.28 -22.01
CA TYR A 157 0.99 17.36 -23.02
C TYR A 157 -0.39 16.92 -22.62
N ILE A 158 -1.38 17.26 -23.43
CA ILE A 158 -2.78 16.86 -23.24
C ILE A 158 -3.03 15.67 -24.15
N TYR A 159 -3.47 14.58 -23.55
CA TYR A 159 -3.68 13.33 -24.24
C TYR A 159 -5.16 13.09 -24.55
N SER A 160 -5.42 12.18 -25.49
CA SER A 160 -6.77 11.81 -25.93
C SER A 160 -7.65 11.16 -24.87
N ASP A 161 -7.05 10.67 -23.79
CA ASP A 161 -7.72 10.13 -22.61
C ASP A 161 -8.04 11.19 -21.54
N GLY A 162 -7.73 12.47 -21.81
CA GLY A 162 -7.93 13.58 -20.88
C GLY A 162 -6.82 13.72 -19.82
N THR A 163 -5.81 12.86 -19.82
CA THR A 163 -4.67 13.00 -18.91
C THR A 163 -3.74 14.14 -19.36
N VAL A 164 -3.00 14.70 -18.39
CA VAL A 164 -2.03 15.77 -18.63
C VAL A 164 -0.68 15.38 -18.04
N GLU A 165 0.39 15.45 -18.85
CA GLU A 165 1.77 15.29 -18.37
C GLU A 165 2.56 16.59 -18.55
N LYS A 166 3.33 16.95 -17.52
CA LYS A 166 4.28 18.08 -17.58
C LYS A 166 5.69 17.55 -17.91
N LYS A 167 6.33 18.11 -18.93
CA LYS A 167 7.73 17.77 -19.28
C LYS A 167 8.50 19.01 -19.71
N ILE A 168 9.81 18.97 -19.55
CA ILE A 168 10.75 19.92 -20.14
C ILE A 168 11.51 19.13 -21.20
N ILE A 169 11.42 19.57 -22.45
CA ILE A 169 12.30 19.05 -23.51
C ILE A 169 13.50 19.98 -23.55
N ILE A 170 14.69 19.43 -23.34
CA ILE A 170 15.94 20.16 -23.53
C ILE A 170 16.52 19.71 -24.87
N GLU A 171 16.68 20.64 -25.82
CA GLU A 171 17.40 20.45 -27.08
C GLU A 171 18.83 20.98 -26.98
#